data_AF-A0A7W0WWG2-F1
#
_entry.id   AF-A0A7W0WWG2-F1
#
_cell.length_a   1.000
_cell.length_b   1.000
_cell.length_c   1.000
_cell.angle_alpha   90.00
_cell.angle_beta   90.00
_cell.angle_gamma   90.00
#
_symmetry.space_group_name_H-M   'P 1'
#
loop_
_entity.id
_entity.type
_entity.pdbx_description
1 polymer ?
#
loop_
_entity_poly.entity_id
_entity_poly.type
_entity_poly.pdbx_seq_one_letter_code
_entity_poly.pdbx_strand_id
1 'polypeptide(L)'
;MARAKAKKAAPKKKAPAVKKKAPAVKKKAPAKKKAAPAKKKSAAKKPAPAKKPAAKKPAPAKPAKKPAKKSAVIAAPTFHVPTGPARQRLRDALAWVEDFVVECQRLATEEGPLPWQHADTLELVGLERWGTELAKSDREAGICALVLAAQHGFPRVLEAGGAELDSMGFRGDEVLDGASVESQLDRCAKWVDAPSQATLDVVQDGFDPTRQLHTWDPELQPHDAKSFFWYYELGQLASAAVVKGDGDADSTSYYYWPAAVSVGRGLVVAARGMRTDAVEVSAILRDLYVSMTA
;
A
#
# COMPACT_ATOMS: atom_id res chain seq x y z
N MET A 1 51.97 56.58 7.72
CA MET A 1 52.27 55.35 8.46
C MET A 1 51.40 54.23 7.93
N ALA A 2 51.98 53.31 7.16
CA ALA A 2 51.30 52.18 6.55
C ALA A 2 51.30 50.98 7.51
N ARG A 3 50.16 50.30 7.68
CA ARG A 3 50.09 48.95 8.26
C ARG A 3 49.11 48.08 7.48
N ALA A 4 49.69 47.20 6.67
CA ALA A 4 49.04 46.07 6.03
C ALA A 4 48.62 45.01 7.06
N LYS A 5 47.46 44.39 6.87
CA LYS A 5 47.08 43.13 7.55
C LYS A 5 46.99 42.01 6.52
N ALA A 6 47.89 41.05 6.67
CA ALA A 6 48.00 39.85 5.86
C ALA A 6 46.87 38.84 6.16
N LYS A 7 46.28 38.27 5.10
CA LYS A 7 45.38 37.12 5.14
C LYS A 7 46.16 35.85 5.48
N LYS A 8 45.71 35.10 6.48
CA LYS A 8 46.24 33.77 6.82
C LYS A 8 45.42 32.71 6.08
N ALA A 9 46.07 31.97 5.18
CA ALA A 9 45.47 30.85 4.45
C ALA A 9 45.39 29.59 5.32
N ALA A 10 44.27 28.87 5.24
CA ALA A 10 44.06 27.59 5.91
C ALA A 10 44.67 26.42 5.08
N PRO A 11 45.24 25.39 5.73
CA PRO A 11 45.86 24.26 5.03
C PRO A 11 44.81 23.26 4.51
N LYS A 12 44.94 22.88 3.23
CA LYS A 12 44.19 21.80 2.57
C LYS A 12 44.61 20.44 3.14
N LYS A 13 43.69 19.71 3.80
CA LYS A 13 43.84 18.29 4.11
C LYS A 13 43.60 17.44 2.85
N LYS A 14 44.60 16.64 2.46
CA LYS A 14 44.49 15.60 1.43
C LYS A 14 43.80 14.36 2.04
N ALA A 15 42.76 13.85 1.38
CA ALA A 15 42.17 12.55 1.67
C ALA A 15 42.99 11.41 1.02
N PRO A 16 43.13 10.24 1.66
CA PRO A 16 43.79 9.09 1.06
C PRO A 16 42.88 8.35 0.07
N ALA A 17 43.48 7.92 -1.04
CA ALA A 17 42.83 7.17 -2.11
C ALA A 17 42.51 5.73 -1.69
N VAL A 18 41.23 5.35 -1.76
CA VAL A 18 40.77 3.97 -1.57
C VAL A 18 40.71 3.28 -2.94
N LYS A 19 41.58 2.28 -3.15
CA LYS A 19 41.54 1.38 -4.31
C LYS A 19 40.33 0.42 -4.19
N LYS A 20 39.31 0.59 -5.03
CA LYS A 20 38.28 -0.44 -5.25
C LYS A 20 38.80 -1.49 -6.24
N LYS A 21 39.01 -2.72 -5.77
CA LYS A 21 39.12 -3.93 -6.62
C LYS A 21 37.70 -4.44 -6.91
N ALA A 22 37.37 -4.55 -8.19
CA ALA A 22 36.17 -5.24 -8.65
C ALA A 22 36.42 -6.76 -8.73
N PRO A 23 35.49 -7.63 -8.28
CA PRO A 23 35.49 -9.02 -8.70
C PRO A 23 34.65 -9.20 -9.97
N ALA A 24 35.30 -9.75 -10.99
CA ALA A 24 34.68 -10.23 -12.21
C ALA A 24 33.84 -11.48 -11.93
N VAL A 25 32.53 -11.42 -12.20
CA VAL A 25 31.66 -12.61 -12.20
C VAL A 25 31.36 -13.02 -13.63
N LYS A 26 31.82 -14.22 -13.97
CA LYS A 26 31.68 -14.89 -15.26
C LYS A 26 30.21 -15.22 -15.54
N LYS A 27 29.66 -14.68 -16.64
CA LYS A 27 28.47 -15.20 -17.31
C LYS A 27 28.75 -16.61 -17.83
N LYS A 28 28.04 -17.62 -17.29
CA LYS A 28 27.87 -18.92 -17.96
C LYS A 28 26.43 -19.00 -18.47
N ALA A 29 26.30 -19.02 -19.79
CA ALA A 29 25.07 -19.41 -20.47
C ALA A 29 24.91 -20.93 -20.42
N PRO A 30 23.68 -21.47 -20.29
CA PRO A 30 23.39 -22.83 -20.69
C PRO A 30 22.72 -22.89 -22.07
N ALA A 31 23.15 -23.92 -22.79
CA ALA A 31 22.88 -24.25 -24.17
C ALA A 31 21.41 -24.56 -24.49
N LYS A 32 21.00 -24.14 -25.69
CA LYS A 32 19.89 -24.74 -26.45
C LYS A 32 20.23 -26.20 -26.77
N LYS A 33 19.33 -27.14 -26.45
CA LYS A 33 19.20 -28.41 -27.17
C LYS A 33 17.74 -28.84 -27.29
N LYS A 34 17.42 -29.25 -28.52
CA LYS A 34 16.12 -29.64 -29.08
C LYS A 34 15.60 -30.94 -28.47
N ALA A 35 14.26 -31.08 -28.39
CA ALA A 35 13.56 -32.33 -28.67
C ALA A 35 12.07 -32.07 -28.97
N ALA A 36 11.67 -32.22 -30.23
CA ALA A 36 10.39 -32.85 -30.62
C ALA A 36 10.75 -34.29 -31.06
N PRO A 37 9.83 -35.23 -31.38
CA PRO A 37 8.36 -35.16 -31.47
C PRO A 37 7.62 -36.37 -30.84
N ALA A 38 6.29 -36.34 -30.71
CA ALA A 38 5.47 -37.57 -30.80
C ALA A 38 3.99 -37.27 -31.11
N LYS A 39 3.59 -37.54 -32.36
CA LYS A 39 2.21 -37.76 -32.77
C LYS A 39 1.63 -38.99 -32.02
N LYS A 40 0.42 -38.89 -31.48
CA LYS A 40 -0.39 -40.09 -31.21
C LYS A 40 -1.90 -39.84 -31.39
N LYS A 41 -2.40 -40.44 -32.47
CA LYS A 41 -3.72 -41.05 -32.72
C LYS A 41 -4.99 -40.28 -32.33
N SER A 42 -5.66 -39.79 -33.38
CA SER A 42 -7.12 -39.67 -33.46
C SER A 42 -7.79 -41.04 -33.32
N ALA A 43 -8.85 -41.12 -32.52
CA ALA A 43 -9.74 -42.28 -32.44
C ALA A 43 -11.20 -41.85 -32.64
N ALA A 44 -11.74 -42.33 -33.76
CA ALA A 44 -13.10 -42.76 -34.04
C ALA A 44 -14.31 -42.02 -33.45
N LYS A 45 -15.02 -41.33 -34.35
CA LYS A 45 -16.49 -41.15 -34.35
C LYS A 45 -17.21 -42.49 -34.09
N LYS A 46 -18.16 -42.49 -33.16
CA LYS A 46 -19.30 -43.43 -33.16
C LYS A 46 -20.63 -42.66 -32.99
N PRO A 47 -21.72 -43.24 -33.50
CA PRO A 47 -22.91 -42.51 -33.95
C PRO A 47 -23.87 -42.09 -32.84
N ALA A 48 -24.63 -41.05 -33.16
CA ALA A 48 -25.73 -40.50 -32.38
C ALA A 48 -26.86 -41.52 -32.14
N PRO A 49 -27.39 -41.62 -30.91
CA PRO A 49 -28.67 -42.25 -30.67
C PRO A 49 -29.85 -41.27 -30.90
N ALA A 50 -30.95 -41.87 -31.35
CA ALA A 50 -32.16 -41.26 -31.90
C ALA A 50 -32.86 -40.24 -30.98
N LYS A 51 -33.48 -39.25 -31.63
CA LYS A 51 -34.45 -38.32 -31.06
C LYS A 51 -35.63 -39.09 -30.45
N LYS A 52 -35.78 -38.98 -29.12
CA LYS A 52 -37.00 -39.36 -28.40
C LYS A 52 -37.95 -38.15 -28.37
N PRO A 53 -39.27 -38.32 -28.55
CA PRO A 53 -40.22 -37.21 -28.62
C PRO A 53 -40.29 -36.42 -27.31
N ALA A 54 -40.36 -35.09 -27.46
CA ALA A 54 -40.39 -34.12 -26.38
C ALA A 54 -41.68 -34.22 -25.55
N ALA A 55 -41.54 -34.57 -24.27
CA ALA A 55 -42.58 -34.31 -23.28
C ALA A 55 -42.60 -32.80 -22.98
N LYS A 56 -43.78 -32.18 -23.08
CA LYS A 56 -44.02 -30.78 -22.71
C LYS A 56 -43.55 -30.54 -21.27
N LYS A 57 -42.45 -29.78 -21.12
CA LYS A 57 -42.04 -29.23 -19.83
C LYS A 57 -43.10 -28.22 -19.35
N PRO A 58 -43.52 -28.27 -18.07
CA PRO A 58 -44.31 -27.20 -17.49
C PRO A 58 -43.51 -25.90 -17.49
N ALA A 59 -44.22 -24.79 -17.68
CA ALA A 59 -43.67 -23.44 -17.74
C ALA A 59 -42.78 -23.13 -16.53
N PRO A 60 -41.65 -22.42 -16.69
CA PRO A 60 -40.84 -21.99 -15.56
C PRO A 60 -41.68 -21.08 -14.67
N ALA A 61 -41.91 -21.53 -13.43
CA ALA A 61 -42.46 -20.68 -12.39
C ALA A 61 -41.59 -19.43 -12.29
N LYS A 62 -42.23 -18.25 -12.27
CA LYS A 62 -41.57 -16.97 -12.06
C LYS A 62 -40.63 -17.11 -10.85
N PRO A 63 -39.34 -16.75 -10.96
CA PRO A 63 -38.45 -16.76 -9.82
C PRO A 63 -39.05 -15.85 -8.74
N ALA A 64 -39.34 -16.44 -7.58
CA ALA A 64 -39.76 -15.68 -6.41
C ALA A 64 -38.69 -14.60 -6.17
N LYS A 65 -39.11 -13.33 -6.09
CA LYS A 65 -38.25 -12.23 -5.66
C LYS A 65 -37.67 -12.62 -4.31
N LYS A 66 -36.38 -13.00 -4.31
CA LYS A 66 -35.62 -13.29 -3.10
C LYS A 66 -35.73 -12.05 -2.22
N PRO A 67 -36.14 -12.17 -0.94
CA PRO A 67 -36.25 -11.02 -0.06
C PRO A 67 -34.89 -10.33 -0.02
N ALA A 68 -34.88 -9.03 -0.27
CA ALA A 68 -33.68 -8.21 -0.13
C ALA A 68 -33.13 -8.45 1.29
N LYS A 69 -31.93 -9.04 1.36
CA LYS A 69 -31.19 -9.19 2.61
C LYS A 69 -31.08 -7.78 3.19
N LYS A 70 -31.70 -7.53 4.33
CA LYS A 70 -31.48 -6.28 5.07
C LYS A 70 -29.98 -6.16 5.27
N SER A 71 -29.36 -5.10 4.75
CA SER A 71 -27.96 -4.81 4.98
C SER A 71 -27.74 -4.81 6.50
N ALA A 72 -26.90 -5.74 6.97
CA ALA A 72 -26.49 -5.73 8.36
C ALA A 72 -25.78 -4.40 8.63
N VAL A 73 -26.13 -3.73 9.72
CA VAL A 73 -25.44 -2.51 10.14
C VAL A 73 -24.04 -2.92 10.55
N ILE A 74 -23.03 -2.48 9.78
CA ILE A 74 -21.62 -2.73 10.09
C ILE A 74 -21.26 -1.89 11.31
N ALA A 75 -20.76 -2.54 12.37
CA ALA A 75 -20.33 -1.83 13.57
C ALA A 75 -19.21 -0.83 13.24
N ALA A 76 -19.24 0.36 13.85
CA ALA A 76 -18.18 1.34 13.67
C ALA A 76 -16.83 0.78 14.17
N PRO A 77 -15.70 1.07 13.50
CA PRO A 77 -14.39 0.67 13.98
C PRO A 77 -14.02 1.32 15.32
N THR A 78 -13.23 0.63 16.15
CA THR A 78 -12.83 1.10 17.49
C THR A 78 -11.34 1.41 17.55
N PHE A 79 -10.86 2.25 16.63
CA PHE A 79 -9.45 2.63 16.56
C PHE A 79 -9.08 3.67 17.62
N HIS A 80 -7.85 3.55 18.15
CA HIS A 80 -7.13 4.68 18.72
C HIS A 80 -6.77 5.68 17.61
N VAL A 81 -7.21 6.94 17.72
CA VAL A 81 -6.83 8.00 16.79
C VAL A 81 -5.62 8.73 17.36
N PRO A 82 -4.48 8.84 16.64
CA PRO A 82 -3.30 9.56 17.13
C PRO A 82 -3.64 11.00 17.54
N THR A 83 -3.18 11.44 18.71
CA THR A 83 -3.39 12.82 19.21
C THR A 83 -2.13 13.47 19.78
N GLY A 84 -1.02 12.74 19.78
CA GLY A 84 0.25 13.15 20.38
C GLY A 84 1.10 14.09 19.52
N PRO A 85 2.37 14.30 19.91
CA PRO A 85 3.27 15.25 19.26
C PRO A 85 3.49 15.01 17.77
N ALA A 86 3.49 13.75 17.31
CA ALA A 86 3.64 13.41 15.90
C ALA A 86 2.51 13.99 15.03
N ARG A 87 1.26 14.01 15.54
CA ARG A 87 0.13 14.64 14.84
C ARG A 87 0.30 16.15 14.74
N GLN A 88 0.82 16.80 15.78
CA GLN A 88 1.09 18.24 15.70
C GLN A 88 2.16 18.55 14.64
N ARG A 89 3.25 17.77 14.59
CA ARG A 89 4.30 17.95 13.57
C ARG A 89 3.78 17.68 12.16
N LEU A 90 2.88 16.72 11.98
CA LEU A 90 2.15 16.52 10.73
C LEU A 90 1.31 17.76 10.35
N ARG A 91 0.55 18.32 11.30
CA ARG A 91 -0.23 19.55 11.06
C ARG A 91 0.67 20.72 10.67
N ASP A 92 1.81 20.88 11.33
CA ASP A 92 2.79 21.92 11.03
C ASP A 92 3.39 21.74 9.63
N ALA A 93 3.67 20.50 9.21
CA ALA A 93 4.14 20.17 7.87
C ALA A 93 3.09 20.49 6.78
N LEU A 94 1.80 20.39 7.11
CA LEU A 94 0.67 20.69 6.23
C LEU A 94 0.19 22.14 6.29
N ALA A 95 0.65 22.93 7.26
CA ALA A 95 0.15 24.28 7.53
C ALA A 95 0.38 25.27 6.37
N TRP A 96 1.39 25.01 5.54
CA TRP A 96 1.75 25.85 4.39
C TRP A 96 1.13 25.37 3.07
N VAL A 97 0.41 24.25 3.11
CA VAL A 97 -0.24 23.68 1.93
C VAL A 97 -1.62 24.31 1.77
N GLU A 98 -1.75 25.20 0.79
CA GLU A 98 -3.04 25.86 0.46
C GLU A 98 -4.03 24.91 -0.22
N ASP A 99 -3.53 24.11 -1.17
CA ASP A 99 -4.30 23.05 -1.84
C ASP A 99 -3.42 21.81 -1.98
N PHE A 100 -3.79 20.76 -1.23
CA PHE A 100 -3.03 19.51 -1.20
C PHE A 100 -3.02 18.77 -2.53
N VAL A 101 -4.08 18.89 -3.34
CA VAL A 101 -4.12 18.28 -4.68
C VAL A 101 -3.08 18.94 -5.58
N VAL A 102 -3.05 20.28 -5.59
CA VAL A 102 -2.09 21.06 -6.39
C VAL A 102 -0.67 20.76 -5.95
N GLU A 103 -0.43 20.65 -4.64
CA GLU A 103 0.89 20.32 -4.11
C GLU A 103 1.34 18.91 -4.54
N CYS A 104 0.46 17.91 -4.46
CA CYS A 104 0.78 16.58 -4.98
C CYS A 104 1.09 16.62 -6.49
N GLN A 105 0.27 17.28 -7.31
CA GLN A 105 0.52 17.41 -8.75
C GLN A 105 1.87 18.10 -9.03
N ARG A 106 2.21 19.15 -8.26
CA ARG A 106 3.50 19.85 -8.35
C ARG A 106 4.66 18.89 -8.06
N LEU A 107 4.61 18.19 -6.92
CA LEU A 107 5.62 17.20 -6.51
C LEU A 107 5.77 16.06 -7.52
N ALA A 108 4.71 15.67 -8.21
CA ALA A 108 4.75 14.64 -9.24
C ALA A 108 5.58 15.03 -10.48
N THR A 109 5.70 16.34 -10.74
CA THR A 109 6.48 16.86 -11.88
C THR A 109 7.95 17.13 -11.56
N GLU A 110 8.34 17.06 -10.28
CA GLU A 110 9.74 17.24 -9.87
C GLU A 110 10.62 16.08 -10.36
N GLU A 111 11.93 16.34 -10.53
CA GLU A 111 12.89 15.30 -10.83
C GLU A 111 13.06 14.38 -9.60
N GLY A 112 12.98 13.07 -9.80
CA GLY A 112 13.06 12.11 -8.71
C GLY A 112 13.07 10.65 -9.19
N PRO A 113 13.06 9.68 -8.26
CA PRO A 113 12.93 8.27 -8.58
C PRO A 113 11.68 8.01 -9.44
N LEU A 114 11.73 6.92 -10.22
CA LEU A 114 10.56 6.45 -10.94
C LEU A 114 9.43 6.17 -9.94
N PRO A 115 8.20 6.64 -10.22
CA PRO A 115 7.08 6.38 -9.34
C PRO A 115 6.79 4.89 -9.28
N TRP A 116 6.18 4.45 -8.19
CA TRP A 116 5.64 3.12 -8.12
C TRP A 116 4.58 2.94 -9.21
N GLN A 117 4.56 1.78 -9.88
CA GLN A 117 3.66 1.51 -11.00
C GLN A 117 2.16 1.66 -10.67
N HIS A 118 1.81 1.66 -9.38
CA HIS A 118 0.42 1.83 -8.89
C HIS A 118 0.12 3.26 -8.44
N ALA A 119 1.07 4.19 -8.56
CA ALA A 119 0.83 5.63 -8.52
C ALA A 119 0.64 6.12 -9.97
N ASP A 120 -0.53 5.86 -10.55
CA ASP A 120 -0.80 5.98 -12.00
C ASP A 120 -1.39 7.34 -12.43
N THR A 121 -1.53 8.28 -11.50
CA THR A 121 -1.98 9.67 -11.73
C THR A 121 -1.00 10.64 -11.09
N LEU A 122 -0.96 11.90 -11.55
CA LEU A 122 -0.08 12.91 -10.96
C LEU A 122 -0.35 13.08 -9.47
N GLU A 123 -1.62 13.04 -9.05
CA GLU A 123 -2.05 13.09 -7.66
C GLU A 123 -1.43 11.96 -6.83
N LEU A 124 -1.49 10.71 -7.32
CA LEU A 124 -0.95 9.57 -6.58
C LEU A 124 0.59 9.55 -6.58
N VAL A 125 1.24 9.96 -7.66
CA VAL A 125 2.71 10.11 -7.70
C VAL A 125 3.16 11.16 -6.69
N GLY A 126 2.46 12.30 -6.67
CA GLY A 126 2.67 13.37 -5.70
C GLY A 126 2.50 12.91 -4.27
N LEU A 127 1.44 12.16 -3.99
CA LEU A 127 1.16 11.60 -2.67
C LEU A 127 2.26 10.63 -2.23
N GLU A 128 2.72 9.74 -3.11
CA GLU A 128 3.84 8.81 -2.83
C GLU A 128 5.09 9.60 -2.43
N ARG A 129 5.45 10.61 -3.23
CA ARG A 129 6.64 11.43 -3.02
C ARG A 129 6.54 12.24 -1.73
N TRP A 130 5.42 12.93 -1.53
CA TRP A 130 5.15 13.71 -0.32
C TRP A 130 5.28 12.84 0.94
N GLY A 131 4.60 11.69 0.97
CA GLY A 131 4.62 10.79 2.12
C GLY A 131 6.00 10.19 2.38
N THR A 132 6.73 9.86 1.31
CA THR A 132 8.10 9.34 1.41
C THR A 132 9.05 10.40 1.97
N GLU A 133 9.00 11.63 1.48
CA GLU A 133 9.85 12.71 1.98
C GLU A 133 9.48 13.12 3.42
N LEU A 134 8.19 13.17 3.75
CA LEU A 134 7.73 13.38 5.11
C LEU A 134 8.34 12.33 6.03
N ALA A 135 8.22 11.04 5.72
CA ALA A 135 8.76 9.96 6.55
C ALA A 135 10.30 9.93 6.63
N LYS A 136 11.02 10.44 5.61
CA LYS A 136 12.47 10.62 5.69
C LYS A 136 12.86 11.74 6.66
N SER A 137 12.10 12.84 6.65
CA SER A 137 12.37 14.01 7.51
C SER A 137 11.90 13.80 8.96
N ASP A 138 10.74 13.18 9.13
CA ASP A 138 10.09 12.87 10.39
C ASP A 138 9.29 11.58 10.24
N ARG A 139 9.92 10.47 10.63
CA ARG A 139 9.34 9.14 10.50
C ARG A 139 8.01 8.99 11.22
N GLU A 140 7.90 9.53 12.44
CA GLU A 140 6.69 9.43 13.25
C GLU A 140 5.54 10.24 12.61
N ALA A 141 5.81 11.44 12.10
CA ALA A 141 4.81 12.23 11.40
C ALA A 141 4.35 11.56 10.09
N GLY A 142 5.28 10.93 9.34
CA GLY A 142 4.95 10.15 8.16
C GLY A 142 4.06 8.94 8.46
N ILE A 143 4.39 8.19 9.53
CA ILE A 143 3.55 7.07 9.98
C ILE A 143 2.18 7.59 10.48
N CYS A 144 2.15 8.71 11.19
CA CYS A 144 0.92 9.37 11.63
C CYS A 144 0.01 9.71 10.43
N ALA A 145 0.56 10.29 9.36
CA ALA A 145 -0.18 10.56 8.13
C ALA A 145 -0.79 9.30 7.52
N LEU A 146 0.00 8.23 7.40
CA LEU A 146 -0.46 6.94 6.88
C LEU A 146 -1.58 6.37 7.75
N VAL A 147 -1.41 6.34 9.07
CA VAL A 147 -2.42 5.81 10.01
C VAL A 147 -3.71 6.60 9.94
N LEU A 148 -3.66 7.94 9.94
CA LEU A 148 -4.86 8.78 9.85
C LEU A 148 -5.59 8.59 8.52
N ALA A 149 -4.86 8.52 7.40
CA ALA A 149 -5.44 8.22 6.09
C ALA A 149 -6.08 6.81 6.06
N ALA A 150 -5.42 5.85 6.69
CA ALA A 150 -5.90 4.48 6.83
C ALA A 150 -7.13 4.36 7.76
N GLN A 151 -7.22 5.15 8.81
CA GLN A 151 -8.39 5.14 9.68
C GLN A 151 -9.57 5.86 9.04
N HIS A 152 -9.30 6.91 8.25
CA HIS A 152 -10.33 7.64 7.52
C HIS A 152 -11.02 6.78 6.45
N GLY A 153 -10.24 6.04 5.66
CA GLY A 153 -10.79 5.21 4.58
C GLY A 153 -11.40 3.88 5.05
N PHE A 154 -11.00 3.36 6.20
CA PHE A 154 -11.40 2.02 6.65
C PHE A 154 -12.94 1.84 6.77
N PRO A 155 -13.71 2.76 7.39
CA PRO A 155 -15.17 2.64 7.42
C PRO A 155 -15.80 2.59 6.01
N ARG A 156 -15.28 3.39 5.07
CA ARG A 156 -15.78 3.45 3.68
C ARG A 156 -15.51 2.12 2.95
N VAL A 157 -14.34 1.54 3.20
CA VAL A 157 -13.95 0.23 2.66
C VAL A 157 -14.85 -0.87 3.21
N LEU A 158 -15.13 -0.88 4.52
CA LEU A 158 -16.06 -1.82 5.11
C LEU A 158 -17.48 -1.68 4.54
N GLU A 159 -17.96 -0.45 4.37
CA GLU A 159 -19.26 -0.19 3.75
C GLU A 159 -19.33 -0.71 2.31
N ALA A 160 -18.28 -0.49 1.52
CA ALA A 160 -18.20 -0.92 0.12
C ALA A 160 -18.07 -2.44 -0.04
N GLY A 161 -17.23 -3.10 0.75
CA GLY A 161 -17.01 -4.55 0.67
C GLY A 161 -18.07 -5.38 1.41
N GLY A 162 -18.79 -4.77 2.35
CA GLY A 162 -19.86 -5.41 3.11
C GLY A 162 -19.39 -6.68 3.85
N ALA A 163 -20.29 -7.66 3.93
CA ALA A 163 -20.03 -8.93 4.63
C ALA A 163 -18.92 -9.80 3.99
N GLU A 164 -18.46 -9.48 2.77
CA GLU A 164 -17.36 -10.24 2.14
C GLU A 164 -16.03 -10.02 2.90
N LEU A 165 -15.87 -8.88 3.56
CA LEU A 165 -14.61 -8.52 4.25
C LEU A 165 -14.46 -9.17 5.63
N ASP A 166 -15.55 -9.61 6.27
CA ASP A 166 -15.53 -10.18 7.62
C ASP A 166 -14.63 -11.43 7.70
N SER A 167 -14.63 -12.27 6.66
CA SER A 167 -13.77 -13.46 6.59
C SER A 167 -12.38 -13.20 6.01
N MET A 168 -12.09 -11.96 5.60
CA MET A 168 -10.83 -11.59 4.97
C MET A 168 -9.85 -10.95 5.96
N GLY A 169 -10.06 -11.05 7.27
CA GLY A 169 -9.12 -10.53 8.26
C GLY A 169 -8.99 -9.01 8.27
N PHE A 170 -10.04 -8.30 7.87
CA PHE A 170 -10.15 -6.85 8.07
C PHE A 170 -10.41 -6.50 9.54
N ARG A 171 -11.13 -7.37 10.28
CA ARG A 171 -11.50 -7.19 11.69
C ARG A 171 -11.24 -8.46 12.49
N GLY A 172 -11.15 -8.30 13.82
CA GLY A 172 -10.90 -9.39 14.78
C GLY A 172 -9.43 -9.49 15.22
N ASP A 173 -9.19 -10.08 16.39
CA ASP A 173 -7.86 -10.08 17.01
C ASP A 173 -6.96 -11.24 16.56
N GLU A 174 -7.53 -12.29 15.96
CA GLU A 174 -6.78 -13.44 15.45
C GLU A 174 -7.18 -13.76 14.02
N VAL A 175 -6.24 -13.58 13.10
CA VAL A 175 -6.21 -14.34 11.86
C VAL A 175 -5.09 -15.36 12.01
N LEU A 176 -5.21 -16.53 11.39
CA LEU A 176 -4.19 -17.60 11.41
C LEU A 176 -2.76 -17.08 11.08
N ASP A 177 -2.68 -15.95 10.37
CA ASP A 177 -1.49 -15.35 9.79
C ASP A 177 -1.40 -13.83 10.17
N GLY A 178 -1.31 -13.52 11.47
CA GLY A 178 -1.13 -12.15 11.99
C GLY A 178 -2.40 -11.42 12.43
N ALA A 179 -2.24 -10.17 12.85
CA ALA A 179 -3.36 -9.33 13.31
C ALA A 179 -4.22 -8.85 12.13
N SER A 180 -5.51 -8.56 12.39
CA SER A 180 -6.37 -7.95 11.36
C SER A 180 -5.88 -6.56 10.96
N VAL A 181 -6.35 -6.07 9.80
CA VAL A 181 -6.06 -4.69 9.37
C VAL A 181 -6.48 -3.70 10.45
N GLU A 182 -7.64 -3.89 11.08
CA GLU A 182 -8.12 -3.04 12.17
C GLU A 182 -7.13 -3.02 13.35
N SER A 183 -6.74 -4.19 13.83
CA SER A 183 -5.82 -4.32 14.97
C SER A 183 -4.41 -3.81 14.64
N GLN A 184 -3.91 -4.02 13.42
CA GLN A 184 -2.61 -3.48 12.97
C GLN A 184 -2.58 -1.95 12.97
N LEU A 185 -3.64 -1.31 12.44
CA LEU A 185 -3.76 0.15 12.42
C LEU A 185 -3.87 0.74 13.83
N ASP A 186 -4.64 0.11 14.72
CA ASP A 186 -4.76 0.51 16.12
C ASP A 186 -3.41 0.42 16.87
N ARG A 187 -2.67 -0.69 16.70
CA ARG A 187 -1.33 -0.85 17.29
C ARG A 187 -0.35 0.21 16.78
N CYS A 188 -0.36 0.50 15.48
CA CYS A 188 0.47 1.56 14.90
C CYS A 188 0.10 2.94 15.44
N ALA A 189 -1.19 3.23 15.59
CA ALA A 189 -1.66 4.50 16.15
C ALA A 189 -1.19 4.71 17.59
N LYS A 190 -1.25 3.65 18.42
CA LYS A 190 -0.74 3.68 19.80
C LYS A 190 0.77 3.86 19.84
N TRP A 191 1.51 3.24 18.91
CA TRP A 191 2.95 3.47 18.78
C TRP A 191 3.27 4.92 18.41
N VAL A 192 2.53 5.54 17.49
CA VAL A 192 2.72 6.94 17.10
C VAL A 192 2.57 7.90 18.30
N ASP A 193 1.63 7.65 19.20
CA ASP A 193 1.41 8.50 20.37
C ASP A 193 2.41 8.24 21.51
N ALA A 194 2.94 7.02 21.62
CA ALA A 194 3.88 6.64 22.68
C ALA A 194 5.00 5.72 22.17
N PRO A 195 5.94 6.22 21.33
CA PRO A 195 7.01 5.39 20.77
C PRO A 195 7.91 4.81 21.87
N SER A 196 7.85 3.49 22.02
CA SER A 196 8.64 2.73 23.00
C SER A 196 8.91 1.32 22.49
N GLN A 197 9.89 0.63 23.11
CA GLN A 197 10.15 -0.78 22.79
C GLN A 197 8.91 -1.65 23.04
N ALA A 198 8.17 -1.41 24.13
CA ALA A 198 6.96 -2.17 24.45
C ALA A 198 5.87 -2.01 23.37
N THR A 199 5.62 -0.79 22.89
CA THR A 199 4.67 -0.57 21.79
C THR A 199 5.18 -1.11 20.45
N LEU A 200 6.50 -1.09 20.24
CA LEU A 200 7.12 -1.66 19.05
C LEU A 200 6.95 -3.18 19.01
N ASP A 201 7.19 -3.86 20.14
CA ASP A 201 7.02 -5.31 20.27
C ASP A 201 5.57 -5.73 19.95
N VAL A 202 4.58 -4.93 20.40
CA VAL A 202 3.16 -5.16 20.08
C VAL A 202 2.86 -5.00 18.58
N VAL A 203 3.44 -3.99 17.92
CA VAL A 203 3.29 -3.84 16.46
C VAL A 203 3.96 -5.00 15.73
N GLN A 204 5.16 -5.40 16.18
CA GLN A 204 5.91 -6.50 15.58
C GLN A 204 5.20 -7.86 15.72
N ASP A 205 4.57 -8.12 16.85
CA ASP A 205 3.73 -9.31 17.06
C ASP A 205 2.55 -9.41 16.08
N GLY A 206 1.98 -8.26 15.70
CA GLY A 206 0.86 -8.21 14.75
C GLY A 206 1.29 -8.18 13.29
N PHE A 207 2.57 -7.96 13.02
CA PHE A 207 3.17 -7.87 11.70
C PHE A 207 3.55 -9.25 11.19
N ASP A 208 2.89 -9.70 10.13
CA ASP A 208 3.17 -11.02 9.54
C ASP A 208 3.82 -10.87 8.15
N PRO A 209 5.12 -11.21 8.02
CA PRO A 209 5.82 -11.13 6.75
C PRO A 209 5.45 -12.21 5.72
N THR A 210 4.55 -13.12 6.08
CA THR A 210 4.09 -14.23 5.24
C THR A 210 2.74 -13.97 4.59
N ARG A 211 1.97 -12.97 5.07
CA ARG A 211 0.76 -12.46 4.42
C ARG A 211 1.11 -11.76 3.11
N GLN A 212 1.41 -12.56 2.08
CA GLN A 212 1.68 -12.08 0.73
C GLN A 212 0.38 -12.06 -0.05
N LEU A 213 -0.18 -10.89 -0.35
CA LEU A 213 -0.71 -10.72 -1.69
C LEU A 213 0.52 -10.45 -2.56
N HIS A 214 1.08 -11.52 -3.11
CA HIS A 214 2.04 -11.42 -4.21
C HIS A 214 1.57 -10.33 -5.16
N THR A 215 2.52 -9.50 -5.65
CA THR A 215 2.38 -8.61 -6.82
C THR A 215 1.09 -8.93 -7.51
N TRP A 216 0.04 -8.12 -7.29
CA TRP A 216 -1.26 -8.36 -7.88
C TRP A 216 -0.98 -8.72 -9.34
N ASP A 217 -1.16 -9.99 -9.68
CA ASP A 217 -0.95 -10.44 -11.05
C ASP A 217 -1.73 -9.43 -11.88
N PRO A 218 -1.16 -8.81 -12.93
CA PRO A 218 -1.91 -7.85 -13.73
C PRO A 218 -3.32 -8.34 -14.10
N GLU A 219 -3.51 -9.67 -14.20
CA GLU A 219 -4.81 -10.32 -14.41
C GLU A 219 -5.69 -10.46 -13.14
N LEU A 220 -5.12 -10.40 -11.95
CA LEU A 220 -5.78 -10.49 -10.64
C LEU A 220 -5.89 -9.14 -9.91
N GLN A 221 -5.40 -8.04 -10.50
CA GLN A 221 -5.56 -6.70 -9.93
C GLN A 221 -7.05 -6.41 -9.69
N PRO A 222 -7.44 -5.90 -8.51
CA PRO A 222 -8.82 -5.56 -8.26
C PRO A 222 -9.20 -4.45 -9.23
N HIS A 223 -10.26 -4.67 -10.01
CA HIS A 223 -10.92 -3.59 -10.73
C HIS A 223 -11.21 -2.43 -9.75
N ASP A 224 -11.30 -1.19 -10.22
CA ASP A 224 -11.62 -0.03 -9.34
C ASP A 224 -12.94 -0.24 -8.55
N ALA A 225 -13.85 -1.06 -9.07
CA ALA A 225 -15.10 -1.48 -8.40
C ALA A 225 -14.88 -2.42 -7.20
N LYS A 226 -13.67 -2.96 -7.06
CA LYS A 226 -13.17 -3.81 -5.97
C LYS A 226 -11.90 -3.23 -5.36
N SER A 227 -11.71 -1.92 -5.48
CA SER A 227 -10.54 -1.20 -4.99
C SER A 227 -10.28 -1.42 -3.49
N PHE A 228 -11.31 -1.75 -2.70
CA PHE A 228 -11.20 -2.11 -1.28
C PHE A 228 -10.17 -3.22 -0.99
N PHE A 229 -9.88 -4.10 -1.95
CA PHE A 229 -8.84 -5.11 -1.79
C PHE A 229 -7.42 -4.54 -1.66
N TRP A 230 -7.16 -3.35 -2.21
CA TRP A 230 -5.90 -2.64 -1.98
C TRP A 230 -5.67 -2.40 -0.49
N TYR A 231 -6.74 -2.16 0.27
CA TYR A 231 -6.70 -1.84 1.69
C TYR A 231 -6.23 -2.98 2.59
N TYR A 232 -6.23 -4.22 2.10
CA TYR A 232 -5.74 -5.37 2.85
C TYR A 232 -4.25 -5.24 3.22
N GLU A 233 -3.47 -4.60 2.36
CA GLU A 233 -2.03 -4.37 2.57
C GLU A 233 -1.74 -3.20 3.51
N LEU A 234 -2.75 -2.38 3.83
CA LEU A 234 -2.52 -1.11 4.50
C LEU A 234 -2.02 -1.27 5.94
N GLY A 235 -2.58 -2.24 6.67
CA GLY A 235 -2.11 -2.58 8.01
C GLY A 235 -0.67 -3.10 8.02
N GLN A 236 -0.29 -3.88 7.00
CA GLN A 236 1.08 -4.40 6.84
C GLN A 236 2.06 -3.30 6.47
N LEU A 237 1.69 -2.35 5.60
CA LEU A 237 2.53 -1.21 5.24
C LEU A 237 2.72 -0.25 6.42
N ALA A 238 1.68 0.00 7.21
CA ALA A 238 1.79 0.78 8.44
C ALA A 238 2.70 0.09 9.47
N SER A 239 2.51 -1.21 9.69
CA SER A 239 3.34 -1.99 10.61
C SER A 239 4.79 -2.08 10.13
N ALA A 240 5.03 -2.27 8.83
CA ALA A 240 6.35 -2.24 8.23
C ALA A 240 7.05 -0.89 8.41
N ALA A 241 6.31 0.22 8.27
CA ALA A 241 6.86 1.55 8.49
C ALA A 241 7.30 1.77 9.94
N VAL A 242 6.69 1.08 10.92
CA VAL A 242 7.08 1.08 12.35
C VAL A 242 8.23 0.11 12.66
N VAL A 243 8.18 -1.10 12.12
CA VAL A 243 9.13 -2.18 12.49
C VAL A 243 10.46 -2.04 11.76
N LYS A 244 10.48 -1.54 10.52
CA LYS A 244 11.69 -1.53 9.68
C LYS A 244 12.48 -0.24 9.79
N GLY A 245 13.81 -0.35 9.77
CA GLY A 245 14.71 0.79 9.60
C GLY A 245 15.07 0.98 8.12
N ASP A 246 16.19 0.38 7.71
CA ASP A 246 16.69 0.41 6.34
C ASP A 246 16.07 -0.70 5.48
N GLY A 247 16.19 -0.55 4.15
CA GLY A 247 15.66 -1.52 3.19
C GLY A 247 16.10 -1.25 1.76
N ASP A 248 15.56 -2.05 0.84
CA ASP A 248 15.69 -1.92 -0.61
C ASP A 248 14.41 -1.33 -1.21
N ALA A 249 14.50 -0.07 -1.66
CA ALA A 249 13.37 0.66 -2.27
C ALA A 249 12.93 0.07 -3.61
N ASP A 250 13.83 -0.61 -4.31
CA ASP A 250 13.61 -1.20 -5.63
C ASP A 250 13.10 -2.65 -5.54
N SER A 251 12.97 -3.19 -4.32
CA SER A 251 12.48 -4.54 -4.14
C SER A 251 11.06 -4.68 -4.67
N THR A 252 10.78 -5.81 -5.32
CA THR A 252 9.42 -6.16 -5.75
C THR A 252 8.52 -6.61 -4.60
N SER A 253 9.12 -6.88 -3.44
CA SER A 253 8.40 -7.26 -2.22
C SER A 253 8.46 -6.13 -1.21
N TYR A 254 7.28 -5.68 -0.76
CA TYR A 254 7.16 -4.64 0.26
C TYR A 254 7.79 -5.04 1.60
N TYR A 255 8.13 -6.31 1.80
CA TYR A 255 8.92 -6.76 2.95
C TYR A 255 10.30 -6.13 3.02
N TYR A 256 10.89 -5.80 1.89
CA TYR A 256 12.21 -5.21 1.88
C TYR A 256 12.17 -3.69 1.72
N TRP A 257 11.00 -3.07 1.57
CA TRP A 257 10.93 -1.62 1.45
C TRP A 257 11.39 -0.92 2.74
N PRO A 258 12.15 0.17 2.62
CA PRO A 258 12.42 1.07 3.72
C PRO A 258 11.12 1.61 4.33
N ALA A 259 11.17 2.05 5.60
CA ALA A 259 10.02 2.64 6.27
C ALA A 259 9.40 3.80 5.48
N ALA A 260 10.22 4.70 4.94
CA ALA A 260 9.74 5.85 4.19
C ALA A 260 8.98 5.47 2.91
N VAL A 261 9.48 4.44 2.19
CA VAL A 261 8.80 3.92 0.99
C VAL A 261 7.48 3.25 1.37
N SER A 262 7.45 2.54 2.51
CA SER A 262 6.23 1.94 3.05
C SER A 262 5.18 3.00 3.38
N VAL A 263 5.58 4.16 3.91
CA VAL A 263 4.68 5.31 4.14
C VAL A 263 4.13 5.85 2.81
N GLY A 264 5.00 6.23 1.87
CA GLY A 264 4.57 6.82 0.60
C GLY A 264 3.64 5.90 -0.19
N ARG A 265 4.02 4.62 -0.35
CA ARG A 265 3.19 3.63 -1.07
C ARG A 265 1.94 3.25 -0.27
N GLY A 266 2.02 3.23 1.06
CA GLY A 266 0.85 3.04 1.93
C GLY A 266 -0.20 4.13 1.74
N LEU A 267 0.20 5.39 1.60
CA LEU A 267 -0.73 6.49 1.34
C LEU A 267 -1.41 6.34 -0.03
N VAL A 268 -0.67 5.91 -1.06
CA VAL A 268 -1.25 5.56 -2.38
C VAL A 268 -2.27 4.44 -2.23
N VAL A 269 -1.96 3.39 -1.47
CA VAL A 269 -2.87 2.27 -1.21
C VAL A 269 -4.13 2.75 -0.47
N ALA A 270 -4.00 3.61 0.53
CA ALA A 270 -5.14 4.20 1.25
C ALA A 270 -6.05 4.99 0.30
N ALA A 271 -5.47 5.84 -0.55
CA ALA A 271 -6.22 6.60 -1.55
C ALA A 271 -6.90 5.68 -2.57
N ARG A 272 -6.18 4.69 -3.12
CA ARG A 272 -6.74 3.73 -4.08
C ARG A 272 -7.88 2.93 -3.46
N GLY A 273 -7.76 2.45 -2.23
CA GLY A 273 -8.81 1.65 -1.61
C GLY A 273 -10.11 2.41 -1.32
N MET A 274 -10.08 3.75 -1.33
CA MET A 274 -11.28 4.60 -1.27
C MET A 274 -11.85 4.95 -2.64
N ARG A 275 -11.17 4.61 -3.75
CA ARG A 275 -11.69 4.89 -5.10
C ARG A 275 -12.95 4.08 -5.35
N THR A 276 -13.94 4.74 -5.93
CA THR A 276 -15.08 4.08 -6.57
C THR A 276 -15.21 4.71 -7.95
N ASP A 277 -15.99 4.09 -8.85
CA ASP A 277 -16.18 4.60 -10.23
C ASP A 277 -16.70 6.06 -10.27
N ALA A 278 -17.23 6.58 -9.16
CA ALA A 278 -17.81 7.92 -9.05
C ALA A 278 -16.92 8.95 -8.34
N VAL A 279 -15.77 8.56 -7.77
CA VAL A 279 -14.96 9.45 -6.91
C VAL A 279 -13.58 9.67 -7.51
N GLU A 280 -13.33 10.91 -7.92
CA GLU A 280 -12.04 11.38 -8.42
C GLU A 280 -10.95 11.35 -7.33
N VAL A 281 -9.72 11.02 -7.73
CA VAL A 281 -8.57 10.99 -6.80
C VAL A 281 -8.37 12.32 -6.08
N SER A 282 -8.58 13.45 -6.78
CA SER A 282 -8.47 14.78 -6.18
C SER A 282 -9.47 15.00 -5.03
N ALA A 283 -10.67 14.41 -5.09
CA ALA A 283 -11.64 14.50 -4.00
C ALA A 283 -11.16 13.68 -2.78
N ILE A 284 -10.62 12.49 -3.03
CA ILE A 284 -10.04 11.62 -1.99
C ILE A 284 -8.88 12.33 -1.28
N LEU A 285 -7.98 13.00 -2.02
CA LEU A 285 -6.87 13.73 -1.42
C LEU A 285 -7.33 14.89 -0.53
N ARG A 286 -8.40 15.59 -0.89
CA ARG A 286 -8.99 16.64 -0.04
C ARG A 286 -9.54 16.06 1.26
N ASP A 287 -10.26 14.95 1.18
CA ASP A 287 -10.76 14.24 2.36
C ASP A 287 -9.61 13.77 3.27
N LEU A 288 -8.55 13.22 2.68
CA LEU A 288 -7.35 12.82 3.42
C LEU A 288 -6.68 14.01 4.10
N TYR A 289 -6.51 15.13 3.40
CA TYR A 289 -5.96 16.36 3.97
C TYR A 289 -6.76 16.83 5.19
N VAL A 290 -8.09 16.87 5.08
CA VAL A 290 -8.97 17.23 6.21
C VAL A 290 -8.79 16.25 7.37
N SER A 291 -8.71 14.95 7.11
CA SER A 291 -8.51 13.95 8.16
C SER A 291 -7.18 14.09 8.90
N MET A 292 -6.12 14.51 8.21
CA MET A 292 -4.79 14.71 8.79
C MET A 292 -4.64 16.04 9.54
N THR A 293 -5.50 17.02 9.23
CA THR A 293 -5.40 18.39 9.76
C THR A 293 -6.47 18.77 10.78
N ALA A 294 -7.58 18.04 10.84
CA ALA A 294 -8.57 18.15 11.92
C ALA A 294 -7.89 18.03 13.29
#